data_AF-A0A7U7JST1-F1
#
_entry.id   AF-A0A7U7JST1-F1
#
_cell.length_a   1.000
_cell.length_b   1.000
_cell.length_c   1.000
_cell.angle_alpha   90.00
_cell.angle_beta   90.00
_cell.angle_gamma   90.00
#
_symmetry.space_group_name_H-M   'P 1'
#
loop_
_entity.id
_entity.type
_entity.pdbx_description
1 polymer ?
#
loop_
_entity_poly.entity_id
_entity_poly.type
_entity_poly.pdbx_seq_one_letter_code
_entity_poly.pdbx_strand_id
1 'polypeptide(L)'
;MMNLMKKTIKKKYHVELKNNKIVLLDNVEDEKLKQKIENFKFLSQYADFKDLKKYQDGSITTNENVPSYEAEFKLNNSDENVKKLREVYPITTKKSPVLKLHIDGDIKGSSIGYKNIEYNFSKVKDEETAVRDFVNFGPSDEDS
;
A
#
# COMPACT_ATOMS: atom_id res chain seq x y z
N MET A 1 -17.48 -29.00 -14.13
CA MET A 1 -17.07 -27.62 -14.49
C MET A 1 -15.62 -27.45 -14.07
N MET A 2 -14.73 -27.13 -15.01
CA MET A 2 -13.28 -27.15 -14.83
C MET A 2 -12.82 -25.78 -14.35
N ASN A 3 -12.31 -25.69 -13.12
CA ASN A 3 -11.81 -24.45 -12.55
C ASN A 3 -10.44 -24.14 -13.19
N LEU A 4 -10.41 -23.23 -14.16
CA LEU A 4 -9.18 -22.80 -14.81
C LEU A 4 -8.39 -21.97 -13.79
N MET A 5 -7.39 -22.56 -13.15
CA MET A 5 -6.46 -21.78 -12.31
C MET A 5 -5.84 -20.68 -13.18
N LYS A 6 -6.20 -19.42 -12.93
CA LYS A 6 -5.54 -18.27 -13.54
C LYS A 6 -4.06 -18.31 -13.16
N LYS A 7 -3.20 -18.69 -14.11
CA LYS A 7 -1.76 -18.63 -13.93
C LYS A 7 -1.36 -17.15 -13.81
N THR A 8 -0.99 -16.71 -12.61
CA THR A 8 -0.51 -15.35 -12.38
C THR A 8 0.85 -15.18 -13.07
N ILE A 9 0.88 -14.45 -14.19
CA ILE A 9 2.12 -14.08 -14.86
C ILE A 9 2.68 -12.83 -14.17
N LYS A 10 3.81 -12.97 -13.48
CA LYS A 10 4.54 -11.84 -12.90
C LYS A 10 5.66 -11.41 -13.84
N LYS A 11 5.67 -10.15 -14.25
CA LYS A 11 6.80 -9.50 -14.92
C LYS A 11 7.43 -8.49 -13.95
N LYS A 12 8.76 -8.39 -13.96
CA LYS A 12 9.52 -7.41 -13.17
C LYS A 12 10.31 -6.54 -14.13
N TYR A 13 10.46 -5.26 -13.80
CA TYR A 13 11.24 -4.29 -14.56
C TYR A 13 12.22 -3.58 -13.62
N HIS A 14 13.46 -3.42 -14.05
CA HIS A 14 14.48 -2.70 -13.31
C HIS A 14 14.28 -1.19 -13.47
N VAL A 15 14.33 -0.49 -12.34
CA VAL A 15 14.16 0.95 -12.27
C VAL A 15 15.15 1.56 -11.29
N GLU A 16 15.47 2.83 -11.50
CA GLU A 16 16.26 3.65 -10.59
C GLU A 16 15.45 4.88 -10.17
N LEU A 17 15.52 5.28 -8.90
CA LEU A 17 14.96 6.55 -8.44
C LEU A 17 16.04 7.63 -8.48
N LYS A 18 15.94 8.58 -9.42
CA LYS A 18 16.91 9.67 -9.60
C LYS A 18 16.21 11.01 -9.63
N ASN A 19 16.65 11.96 -8.80
CA ASN A 19 16.05 13.30 -8.71
C ASN A 19 14.51 13.26 -8.52
N ASN A 20 14.04 12.37 -7.63
CA ASN A 20 12.62 12.12 -7.36
C ASN A 20 11.79 11.66 -8.58
N LYS A 21 12.43 11.03 -9.57
CA LYS A 21 11.79 10.43 -10.75
C LYS A 21 12.22 8.97 -10.90
N ILE A 22 11.26 8.12 -11.26
CA ILE A 22 11.53 6.72 -11.60
C ILE A 22 12.02 6.67 -13.05
N VAL A 23 13.22 6.13 -13.24
CA VAL A 23 13.85 5.91 -14.55
C VAL A 23 13.81 4.42 -14.84
N LEU A 24 13.18 4.04 -15.95
CA LEU A 24 13.14 2.65 -16.41
C LEU A 24 14.49 2.28 -17.06
N LEU A 25 15.10 1.19 -16.60
CA LEU A 25 16.40 0.72 -17.10
C LEU A 25 16.25 -0.37 -18.18
N ASP A 26 15.17 -1.16 -18.12
CA ASP A 26 14.87 -2.19 -19.10
C ASP A 26 14.24 -1.60 -20.38
N ASN A 27 14.45 -2.25 -21.53
CA ASN A 27 13.73 -1.89 -22.75
C ASN A 27 12.27 -2.38 -22.69
N VAL A 28 11.31 -1.47 -22.91
CA VAL A 28 9.88 -1.76 -22.96
C VAL A 28 9.28 -1.12 -24.20
N GLU A 29 8.82 -1.94 -25.14
CA GLU A 29 8.22 -1.51 -26.41
C GLU A 29 6.83 -0.86 -26.23
N ASP A 30 6.09 -1.25 -25.19
CA ASP A 30 4.78 -0.68 -24.88
C ASP A 30 4.94 0.70 -24.21
N GLU A 31 4.78 1.76 -25.00
CA GLU A 31 4.85 3.14 -24.53
C GLU A 31 3.88 3.46 -23.39
N LYS A 32 2.69 2.85 -23.35
CA LYS A 32 1.74 3.07 -22.24
C LYS A 32 2.26 2.45 -20.95
N LEU A 33 2.89 1.28 -21.04
CA LEU A 33 3.52 0.64 -19.89
C LEU A 33 4.72 1.45 -19.40
N LYS A 34 5.58 1.91 -20.31
CA LYS A 34 6.71 2.77 -19.99
C LYS A 34 6.26 4.04 -19.24
N GLN A 35 5.29 4.77 -19.78
CA GLN A 35 4.72 5.96 -19.14
C GLN A 35 4.09 5.64 -17.78
N LYS A 36 3.44 4.48 -17.62
CA LYS A 36 2.88 4.05 -16.33
C LYS A 36 3.97 3.81 -15.28
N ILE A 37 5.11 3.24 -15.68
CA ILE A 37 6.25 3.00 -14.78
C ILE A 37 6.91 4.32 -14.38
N GLU A 38 7.25 5.17 -15.35
CA GLU A 38 7.98 6.42 -15.10
C GLU A 38 7.14 7.47 -14.33
N ASN A 39 5.83 7.47 -14.52
CA ASN A 39 4.90 8.35 -13.79
C ASN A 39 4.38 7.75 -12.47
N PHE A 40 4.84 6.56 -12.09
CA PHE A 40 4.41 5.93 -10.85
C PHE A 40 4.81 6.80 -9.65
N LYS A 41 3.92 6.90 -8.67
CA LYS A 41 4.17 7.55 -7.38
C LYS A 41 3.80 6.61 -6.25
N PHE A 42 4.69 6.50 -5.27
CA PHE A 42 4.39 5.80 -4.02
C PHE A 42 3.33 6.56 -3.23
N LEU A 43 2.52 5.87 -2.42
CA LEU A 43 1.48 6.51 -1.60
C LEU A 43 2.09 7.55 -0.67
N SER A 44 3.27 7.29 -0.12
CA SER A 44 4.06 8.22 0.68
C SER A 44 4.39 9.56 0.00
N GLN A 45 4.34 9.65 -1.33
CA GLN A 45 4.63 10.89 -2.07
C GLN A 45 3.39 11.79 -2.27
N TYR A 46 2.18 11.31 -2.01
CA TYR A 46 0.95 12.10 -2.25
C TYR A 46 -0.14 11.97 -1.18
N ALA A 47 -0.08 10.97 -0.31
CA ALA A 47 -1.01 10.83 0.81
C ALA A 47 -0.80 11.95 1.82
N ASP A 48 -1.90 12.42 2.37
CA ASP A 48 -1.96 13.42 3.44
C ASP A 48 -2.69 12.82 4.63
N PHE A 49 -1.94 12.33 5.62
CA PHE A 49 -2.53 11.72 6.81
C PHE A 49 -2.93 12.81 7.79
N LYS A 50 -4.22 12.84 8.11
CA LYS A 50 -4.72 13.61 9.23
C LYS A 50 -4.18 12.99 10.53
N ASP A 51 -4.10 13.81 11.59
CA ASP A 51 -3.87 13.30 12.94
C ASP A 51 -4.80 12.10 13.20
N LEU A 52 -4.24 10.98 13.67
CA LEU A 52 -4.98 9.74 13.90
C LEU A 52 -6.21 9.96 14.79
N LYS A 53 -6.14 10.93 15.71
CA LYS A 53 -7.25 11.33 16.59
C LYS A 53 -8.47 11.86 15.84
N LYS A 54 -8.33 12.26 14.58
CA LYS A 54 -9.42 12.76 13.73
C LYS A 54 -10.19 11.64 13.03
N TYR A 55 -9.67 10.41 13.01
CA TYR A 55 -10.41 9.26 12.51
C TYR A 55 -11.38 8.78 13.60
N GLN A 56 -12.65 8.66 13.25
CA GLN A 56 -13.71 8.23 14.16
C GLN A 56 -13.84 6.71 14.18
N ASP A 57 -14.39 6.18 15.28
CA ASP A 57 -14.74 4.77 15.44
C ASP A 57 -13.60 3.79 15.16
N GLY A 58 -12.38 4.17 15.57
CA GLY A 58 -11.21 3.32 15.45
C GLY A 58 -11.24 2.14 16.42
N SER A 59 -10.95 0.93 15.94
CA SER A 59 -10.66 -0.21 16.81
C SER A 59 -9.16 -0.42 16.88
N ILE A 60 -8.62 -0.58 18.09
CA ILE A 60 -7.21 -0.89 18.34
C ILE A 60 -7.12 -2.31 18.89
N THR A 61 -6.26 -3.12 18.31
CA THR A 61 -5.99 -4.49 18.73
C THR A 61 -4.50 -4.67 18.99
N THR A 62 -4.17 -5.35 20.08
CA THR A 62 -2.80 -5.62 20.49
C THR A 62 -2.60 -7.10 20.70
N ASN A 63 -1.50 -7.64 20.22
CA ASN A 63 -1.07 -9.01 20.52
C ASN A 63 0.24 -8.93 21.31
N GLU A 64 0.23 -9.40 22.56
CA GLU A 64 1.43 -9.38 23.40
C GLU A 64 2.34 -10.59 23.15
N ASN A 65 1.79 -11.72 22.68
CA ASN A 65 2.56 -12.94 22.40
C ASN A 65 3.47 -12.77 21.18
N VAL A 66 2.98 -12.00 20.20
CA VAL A 66 3.74 -11.52 19.05
C VAL A 66 3.52 -10.02 19.06
N PRO A 67 4.46 -9.21 19.60
CA PRO A 67 4.26 -7.78 19.79
C PRO A 67 3.87 -7.13 18.47
N SER A 68 2.57 -6.92 18.32
CA SER A 68 1.96 -6.34 17.14
C SER A 68 0.75 -5.52 17.52
N TYR A 69 0.54 -4.46 16.75
CA TYR A 69 -0.46 -3.44 17.00
C TYR A 69 -1.18 -3.15 15.71
N GLU A 70 -2.50 -3.23 15.77
CA GLU A 70 -3.37 -2.94 14.65
C GLU A 70 -4.35 -1.83 15.03
N ALA A 71 -4.60 -0.93 14.08
CA ALA A 71 -5.68 0.04 14.18
C ALA A 71 -6.50 0.01 12.89
N GLU A 72 -7.83 -0.13 13.02
CA GLU A 72 -8.75 -0.09 11.88
C GLU A 72 -9.69 1.11 12.00
N PHE A 73 -9.87 1.85 10.91
CA PHE A 73 -10.73 3.02 10.83
C PHE A 73 -11.62 2.94 9.60
N LYS A 74 -12.93 3.15 9.76
CA LYS A 74 -13.84 3.30 8.62
C LYS A 74 -13.67 4.70 8.05
N LEU A 75 -13.32 4.79 6.76
CA LEU A 75 -13.19 6.07 6.07
C LEU A 75 -14.45 6.40 5.28
N ASN A 76 -14.62 7.66 4.94
CA ASN A 76 -15.64 8.11 4.00
C ASN A 76 -15.02 8.27 2.60
N ASN A 77 -15.83 8.08 1.55
CA ASN A 77 -15.39 8.38 0.17
C ASN A 77 -15.04 9.87 -0.06
N SER A 78 -15.45 10.76 0.85
CA SER A 78 -15.07 12.17 0.85
C SER A 78 -13.68 12.44 1.44
N ASP A 79 -13.03 11.44 2.05
CA ASP A 79 -11.66 11.57 2.53
C ASP A 79 -10.69 11.84 1.37
N GLU A 80 -9.75 12.75 1.59
CA GLU A 80 -8.84 13.22 0.54
C GLU A 80 -7.91 12.13 0.02
N ASN A 81 -7.42 11.23 0.88
CA ASN A 81 -6.59 10.12 0.42
C ASN A 81 -7.43 9.08 -0.33
N VAL A 82 -8.68 8.86 0.09
CA VAL A 82 -9.60 7.97 -0.64
C VAL A 82 -9.90 8.51 -2.04
N LYS A 83 -10.08 9.82 -2.21
CA LYS A 83 -10.22 10.45 -3.54
C LYS A 83 -8.97 10.26 -4.40
N LYS A 84 -7.79 10.61 -3.88
CA LYS A 84 -6.50 10.44 -4.57
C LYS A 84 -6.27 9.00 -5.03
N LEU A 85 -6.57 8.01 -4.19
CA LEU A 85 -6.46 6.59 -4.56
C LEU A 85 -7.35 6.21 -5.75
N ARG A 86 -8.56 6.76 -5.83
CA ARG A 86 -9.49 6.50 -6.94
C ARG A 86 -9.09 7.22 -8.23
N GLU A 87 -8.33 8.30 -8.15
CA GLU A 87 -7.75 8.97 -9.31
C GLU A 87 -6.56 8.19 -9.88
N VAL A 88 -5.73 7.60 -9.00
CA VAL A 88 -4.52 6.88 -9.38
C VAL A 88 -4.80 5.44 -9.83
N TYR A 89 -5.77 4.76 -9.21
CA TYR A 89 -6.06 3.35 -9.46
C TYR A 89 -7.49 3.15 -9.99
N PRO A 90 -7.72 2.17 -10.89
CA PRO A 90 -9.04 1.88 -11.45
C PRO A 90 -9.95 1.13 -10.44
N ILE A 91 -10.20 1.74 -9.27
CA ILE A 91 -11.04 1.17 -8.20
C ILE A 91 -12.51 1.40 -8.55
N THR A 92 -13.17 0.36 -9.05
CA THR A 92 -14.55 0.44 -9.58
C THR A 92 -15.64 0.39 -8.50
N THR A 93 -15.37 -0.22 -7.35
CA THR A 93 -16.33 -0.30 -6.25
C THR A 93 -16.63 1.07 -5.65
N LYS A 94 -17.91 1.37 -5.40
CA LYS A 94 -18.35 2.63 -4.77
C LYS A 94 -18.30 2.57 -3.23
N LYS A 95 -17.99 1.42 -2.64
CA LYS A 95 -17.92 1.25 -1.18
C LYS A 95 -16.79 2.10 -0.60
N SER A 96 -17.03 2.70 0.57
CA SER A 96 -15.96 3.37 1.32
C SER A 96 -14.98 2.35 1.88
N PRO A 97 -13.67 2.69 1.96
CA PRO A 97 -12.68 1.74 2.45
C PRO A 97 -12.58 1.72 3.98
N VAL A 98 -12.00 0.64 4.50
CA VAL A 98 -11.43 0.57 5.84
C VAL A 98 -9.92 0.81 5.73
N LEU A 99 -9.42 1.79 6.46
CA LEU A 99 -7.99 2.02 6.67
C LEU A 99 -7.51 1.11 7.78
N LYS A 100 -6.54 0.24 7.50
CA LYS A 100 -5.84 -0.58 8.48
C LYS A 100 -4.39 -0.11 8.58
N LEU A 101 -3.96 0.14 9.81
CA LEU A 101 -2.57 0.40 10.18
C LEU A 101 -2.07 -0.82 10.96
N HIS A 102 -0.91 -1.33 10.59
CA HIS A 102 -0.32 -2.50 11.24
C HIS A 102 1.15 -2.21 11.56
N ILE A 103 1.53 -2.49 12.80
CA ILE A 103 2.89 -2.33 13.31
C ILE A 103 3.32 -3.65 13.92
N ASP A 104 4.42 -4.21 13.42
CA ASP A 104 5.11 -5.34 14.06
C ASP A 104 6.32 -4.85 14.86
N GLY A 105 6.56 -5.47 16.02
CA GLY A 105 7.67 -5.16 16.92
C GLY A 105 7.30 -4.20 18.04
N ASP A 106 8.31 -3.75 18.80
CA ASP A 106 8.11 -2.82 19.92
C ASP A 106 7.56 -1.47 19.41
N ILE A 107 6.39 -1.06 19.93
CA ILE A 107 5.74 0.21 19.60
C ILE A 107 6.60 1.43 19.97
N LYS A 108 7.52 1.29 20.94
CA LYS A 108 8.48 2.33 21.33
C LYS A 108 9.64 2.48 20.34
N GLY A 109 9.73 1.58 19.35
CA GLY A 109 10.66 1.65 18.23
C GLY A 109 11.97 0.93 18.52
N SER A 110 12.07 -0.33 18.12
CA SER A 110 13.35 -0.90 17.70
C SER A 110 13.59 -0.52 16.23
N SER A 111 14.85 -0.38 15.79
CA SER A 111 15.21 -0.02 14.40
C SER A 111 14.74 -1.01 13.33
N ILE A 112 14.00 -2.07 13.69
CA ILE A 112 13.57 -3.19 12.84
C ILE A 112 12.07 -3.41 13.04
N GLY A 113 11.26 -2.39 12.77
CA GLY A 113 9.79 -2.45 12.87
C GLY A 113 9.14 -2.28 11.50
N TYR A 114 8.16 -3.13 11.19
CA TYR A 114 7.39 -3.06 9.95
C TYR A 114 6.16 -2.19 10.15
N LYS A 115 5.99 -1.17 9.31
CA LYS A 115 4.82 -0.29 9.34
C LYS A 115 4.08 -0.41 8.01
N ASN A 116 2.93 -1.06 8.08
CA ASN A 116 2.09 -1.33 6.93
C ASN A 116 0.82 -0.49 7.01
N ILE A 117 0.39 0.00 5.85
CA ILE A 117 -0.87 0.68 5.66
C ILE A 117 -1.67 -0.01 4.56
N GLU A 118 -2.96 -0.19 4.81
CA GLU A 118 -3.87 -0.85 3.88
C GLU A 118 -5.20 -0.12 3.79
N TYR A 119 -5.64 0.19 2.57
CA TYR A 119 -6.98 0.68 2.26
C TYR A 119 -7.79 -0.45 1.64
N ASN A 120 -8.73 -1.00 2.40
CA ASN A 120 -9.60 -2.10 1.99
C ASN A 120 -10.95 -1.61 1.48
N PHE A 121 -11.21 -1.72 0.18
CA PHE A 121 -12.50 -1.35 -0.42
C PHE A 121 -13.49 -2.53 -0.53
N SER A 122 -12.98 -3.76 -0.55
CA SER A 122 -13.76 -4.99 -0.54
C SER A 122 -12.92 -6.13 0.05
N LYS A 123 -13.51 -6.87 1.00
CA LYS A 123 -12.95 -8.12 1.57
C LYS A 123 -13.69 -9.37 1.06
N VAL A 124 -14.50 -9.24 0.00
CA VAL A 124 -15.22 -10.39 -0.57
C VAL A 124 -14.20 -11.32 -1.21
N LYS A 125 -14.22 -12.59 -0.82
CA LYS A 125 -13.34 -13.63 -1.37
C LYS A 125 -13.48 -13.64 -2.90
N ASP A 126 -12.36 -13.65 -3.60
CA ASP A 126 -12.24 -13.56 -5.07
C ASP A 126 -12.55 -12.17 -5.70
N GLU A 127 -13.00 -11.19 -4.91
CA GLU A 127 -13.24 -9.79 -5.32
C GLU A 127 -12.56 -8.78 -4.37
N GLU A 128 -11.46 -9.20 -3.75
CA GLU A 128 -10.69 -8.34 -2.86
C GLU A 128 -10.15 -7.15 -3.64
N THR A 129 -10.39 -5.95 -3.13
CA THR A 129 -9.85 -4.72 -3.70
C THR A 129 -9.21 -3.94 -2.56
N ALA A 130 -7.89 -3.95 -2.54
CA ALA A 130 -7.10 -3.29 -1.53
C ALA A 130 -5.90 -2.55 -2.16
N VAL A 131 -5.53 -1.42 -1.57
CA VAL A 131 -4.24 -0.75 -1.81
C VAL A 131 -3.41 -0.92 -0.55
N ARG A 132 -2.18 -1.42 -0.72
CA ARG A 132 -1.25 -1.68 0.37
C ARG A 132 0.03 -0.90 0.12
N ASP A 133 0.57 -0.28 1.15
CA ASP A 133 1.90 0.31 1.13
C ASP A 133 2.64 -0.01 2.43
N PHE A 134 3.97 0.02 2.38
CA PHE A 134 4.81 -0.19 3.55
C PHE A 134 6.07 0.64 3.43
N VAL A 135 6.53 1.18 4.55
CA VAL A 135 7.78 1.94 4.62
C VAL A 135 8.58 1.41 5.79
N ASN A 136 9.73 0.82 5.48
CA ASN A 136 10.61 0.20 6.46
C ASN A 136 11.97 0.90 6.42
N PHE A 137 12.54 1.10 7.60
CA PHE A 137 13.93 1.48 7.77
C PHE A 137 14.69 0.23 8.23
N GLY A 138 15.75 -0.12 7.52
CA GLY A 138 16.53 -1.33 7.78
C GLY A 138 18.01 -1.10 7.46
N PRO A 139 18.88 -2.02 7.89
CA PRO A 139 20.29 -1.96 7.53
C PRO A 139 20.47 -2.03 6.01
N SER A 140 21.51 -1.40 5.50
CA SER A 140 21.99 -1.70 4.14
C SER A 140 22.51 -3.13 4.11
N ASP A 141 22.35 -3.81 2.98
CA ASP A 141 23.13 -5.02 2.74
C ASP A 141 24.61 -4.63 2.83
N GLU A 142 25.40 -5.36 3.63
CA GLU A 142 26.86 -5.19 3.61
C GLU A 142 27.35 -5.53 2.20
N ASP A 143 28.24 -4.71 1.64
CA ASP A 143 28.88 -4.99 0.35
C ASP A 143 29.64 -6.33 0.46
N SER A 144 29.02 -7.42 -0.02
CA SER A 144 29.62 -8.76 -0.09
C SER A 144 30.34 -9.00 -1.41
#